data_AF-A0A2N5WU41-F1
#
_entry.id   AF-A0A2N5WU41-F1
#
_cell.length_a   1.000
_cell.length_b   1.000
_cell.length_c   1.000
_cell.angle_alpha   90.00
_cell.angle_beta   90.00
_cell.angle_gamma   90.00
#
_symmetry.space_group_name_H-M   'P 1'
#
loop_
_entity.id
_entity.type
_entity.pdbx_description
1 polymer ?
#
loop_
_entity_poly.entity_id
_entity_poly.type
_entity_poly.pdbx_seq_one_letter_code
_entity_poly.pdbx_strand_id
1 'polypeptide(L)'
;MGYSVGQVAEFAGVTVRALHHYDAIGLLSPGGRSAAGHRRYDDADLDRLQQILFYRELGFPLDEVAAILDDPDADPVAHLRRQHELLTGRIARLTEMAEAVEHAMEARRMGINLTPEEKFEVFGDFDPEEHAGEAERRWGGTDAWRQSQARAARRTKEDWLRIKEESEDWNRRYAELMDAGESADGERAAALAEEHRLHICGWFYDCPYEMHVALGDMYVADPRFTATYEAVRPGMAAHLRDAITANALRRL
;
A
#
# COMPACT_ATOMS: atom_id res chain seq x y z
N MET A 1 49.29 12.19 20.20
CA MET A 1 49.92 12.63 18.94
C MET A 1 48.78 13.07 18.04
N GLY A 2 48.70 14.32 17.58
CA GLY A 2 47.44 14.84 17.00
C GLY A 2 47.23 14.56 15.52
N TYR A 3 45.99 14.29 15.12
CA TYR A 3 45.54 14.08 13.75
C TYR A 3 45.33 15.41 13.01
N SER A 4 45.67 15.46 11.73
CA SER A 4 45.36 16.64 10.90
C SER A 4 43.89 16.67 10.50
N VAL A 5 43.34 17.86 10.21
CA VAL A 5 41.94 18.00 9.75
C VAL A 5 41.59 17.13 8.55
N GLY A 6 42.55 16.90 7.63
CA GLY A 6 42.35 16.03 6.47
C GLY A 6 42.22 14.56 6.84
N GLN A 7 43.05 14.08 7.76
CA GLN A 7 42.96 12.71 8.28
C GLN A 7 41.63 12.51 9.01
N VAL A 8 41.21 13.48 9.83
CA VAL A 8 39.93 13.43 10.55
C VAL A 8 38.74 13.40 9.61
N ALA A 9 38.75 14.25 8.58
CA ALA A 9 37.72 14.26 7.55
C ALA A 9 37.60 12.88 6.86
N GLU A 10 38.73 12.26 6.53
CA GLU A 10 38.78 10.97 5.84
C GLU A 10 38.20 9.83 6.69
N PHE A 11 38.68 9.63 7.92
CA PHE A 11 38.19 8.49 8.73
C PHE A 11 36.77 8.70 9.27
N ALA A 12 36.36 9.95 9.54
CA ALA A 12 35.04 10.24 10.09
C ALA A 12 33.98 10.41 8.99
N GLY A 13 34.36 10.32 7.71
CA GLY A 13 33.43 10.45 6.58
C GLY A 13 32.79 11.84 6.47
N VAL A 14 33.43 12.87 7.03
CA VAL A 14 32.94 14.25 6.97
C VAL A 14 33.83 15.13 6.13
N THR A 15 33.29 16.22 5.61
CA THR A 15 34.11 17.18 4.87
C THR A 15 34.99 18.00 5.81
N VAL A 16 36.17 18.41 5.34
CA VAL A 16 37.01 19.41 6.04
C VAL A 16 36.22 20.69 6.34
N ARG A 17 35.29 21.06 5.44
CA ARG A 17 34.38 22.19 5.64
C ARG A 17 33.45 21.99 6.85
N ALA A 18 32.94 20.78 7.06
CA ALA A 18 32.12 20.47 8.23
C ALA A 18 32.93 20.60 9.53
N LEU A 19 34.15 20.07 9.58
CA LEU A 19 35.04 20.21 10.74
C LEU A 19 35.39 21.68 11.02
N HIS A 20 35.65 22.49 9.99
CA HIS A 20 35.85 23.93 10.16
C HIS A 20 34.59 24.64 10.66
N HIS A 21 33.41 24.19 10.23
CA HIS A 21 32.16 24.73 10.71
C HIS A 21 31.93 24.39 12.18
N TYR A 22 32.17 23.14 12.60
CA TYR A 22 32.05 22.71 13.99
C TYR A 22 33.00 23.48 14.91
N ASP A 23 34.23 23.73 14.48
CA ASP A 23 35.18 24.59 15.20
C ASP A 23 34.68 26.05 15.29
N ALA A 24 34.16 26.59 14.18
CA ALA A 24 33.66 27.97 14.14
C ALA A 24 32.45 28.22 15.06
N ILE A 25 31.61 27.21 15.29
CA ILE A 25 30.46 27.29 16.20
C ILE A 25 30.78 26.78 17.62
N GLY A 26 32.03 26.38 17.87
CA GLY A 26 32.48 25.87 19.18
C GLY A 26 32.01 24.44 19.52
N LEU A 27 31.37 23.74 18.58
CA LEU A 27 30.88 22.38 18.80
C LEU A 27 32.01 21.35 18.84
N LEU A 28 33.06 21.56 18.05
CA LEU A 28 34.27 20.72 18.09
C LEU A 28 35.50 21.59 17.78
N SER A 29 36.28 21.89 18.80
CA SER A 29 37.52 22.65 18.66
C SER A 29 38.73 21.73 18.77
N PRO A 30 39.79 21.94 17.97
CA PRO A 30 40.99 21.10 18.02
C PRO A 30 41.77 21.35 19.32
N GLY A 31 42.19 20.28 20.00
CA GLY A 31 43.02 20.32 21.21
C GLY A 31 44.39 20.98 21.00
N GLY A 32 44.84 21.15 19.76
CA GLY A 32 46.04 21.92 19.47
C GLY A 32 46.22 22.39 18.03
N ARG A 33 47.37 23.01 17.79
CA ARG A 33 47.82 23.41 16.45
C ARG A 33 49.26 22.97 16.22
N SER A 34 49.62 22.67 14.97
CA SER A 34 50.99 22.38 14.57
C SER A 34 51.85 23.65 14.66
N ALA A 35 53.18 23.50 14.62
CA ALA A 35 54.12 24.63 14.57
C ALA A 35 53.85 25.58 13.37
N ALA A 36 53.26 25.06 12.29
CA ALA A 36 52.85 25.83 11.12
C ALA A 36 51.39 26.37 11.21
N GLY A 37 50.76 26.32 12.38
CA GLY A 37 49.42 26.87 12.64
C GLY A 37 48.22 26.00 12.22
N HIS A 38 48.46 24.78 11.72
CA HIS A 38 47.41 23.89 11.23
C HIS A 38 46.69 23.19 12.40
N ARG A 39 45.37 22.98 12.28
CA ARG A 39 44.56 22.29 13.31
C ARG A 39 45.06 20.87 13.57
N ARG A 40 45.12 20.49 14.85
CA ARG A 40 45.48 19.16 15.32
C ARG A 40 44.43 18.68 16.32
N TYR A 41 43.79 17.56 16.00
CA TYR A 41 42.80 16.92 16.86
C TYR A 41 43.46 15.80 17.65
N ASP A 42 43.19 15.73 18.95
CA ASP A 42 43.61 14.61 19.80
C ASP A 42 42.49 13.57 19.96
N ASP A 43 42.75 12.52 20.73
CA ASP A 43 41.82 11.41 20.90
C ASP A 43 40.49 11.86 21.56
N ALA A 44 40.53 12.83 22.48
CA ALA A 44 39.33 13.35 23.12
C ALA A 44 38.46 14.15 22.14
N ASP A 45 39.09 14.88 21.22
CA ASP A 45 38.38 15.53 20.12
C ASP A 45 37.69 14.50 19.22
N LEU A 46 38.31 13.33 19.00
CA LEU A 46 37.73 12.27 18.17
C LEU A 46 36.54 11.60 18.86
N ASP A 47 36.63 11.37 20.17
CA ASP A 47 35.52 10.84 20.96
C ASP A 47 34.33 11.81 20.96
N ARG A 48 34.60 13.13 21.06
CA ARG A 48 33.55 14.15 20.94
C ARG A 48 32.96 14.19 19.53
N LEU A 49 33.79 14.12 18.49
CA LEU A 49 33.33 14.04 17.10
C LEU A 49 32.43 12.84 16.87
N GLN A 50 32.77 11.67 17.41
CA GLN A 50 31.94 10.47 17.28
C GLN A 50 30.54 10.69 17.87
N GLN A 51 30.44 11.32 19.03
CA GLN A 51 29.16 11.64 19.66
C GLN A 51 28.35 12.67 18.85
N ILE A 52 29.02 13.70 18.31
CA ILE A 52 28.37 14.69 17.42
C ILE A 52 27.75 13.99 16.21
N LEU A 53 28.49 13.09 15.57
CA LEU A 53 28.00 12.36 14.40
C LEU A 53 26.84 11.43 14.74
N PHE A 54 26.88 10.77 15.90
CA PHE A 54 25.78 9.93 16.36
C PHE A 54 24.47 10.73 16.51
N TYR A 55 24.47 11.86 17.21
CA TYR A 55 23.25 12.67 17.36
C TYR A 55 22.81 13.32 16.03
N ARG A 56 23.76 13.69 15.17
CA ARG A 56 23.45 14.19 13.83
C ARG A 56 22.76 13.16 12.96
N GLU A 57 23.18 11.90 13.03
CA GLU A 57 22.53 10.80 12.32
C GLU A 57 21.10 10.55 12.84
N LEU A 58 20.87 10.76 14.14
CA LEU A 58 19.53 10.73 14.75
C LEU A 58 18.68 11.97 14.45
N GLY A 59 19.18 12.90 13.64
CA GLY A 59 18.44 14.06 13.16
C GLY A 59 18.41 15.24 14.13
N PHE A 60 19.27 15.27 15.15
CA PHE A 60 19.36 16.43 16.04
C PHE A 60 20.02 17.63 15.31
N PRO A 61 19.53 18.86 15.54
CA PRO A 61 20.20 20.06 15.07
C PRO A 61 21.47 20.34 15.90
N LEU A 62 22.46 21.01 15.30
CA LEU A 62 23.82 21.13 15.88
C LEU A 62 23.85 21.89 17.22
N ASP A 63 22.93 22.83 17.41
CA ASP A 63 22.74 23.58 18.66
C ASP A 63 22.22 22.69 19.79
N GLU A 64 21.29 21.77 19.51
CA GLU A 64 20.86 20.76 20.50
C GLU A 64 21.98 19.77 20.81
N VAL A 65 22.78 19.37 19.81
CA VAL A 65 23.95 18.51 20.06
C VAL A 65 24.95 19.21 20.98
N ALA A 66 25.21 20.50 20.78
CA ALA A 66 26.05 21.28 21.70
C ALA A 66 25.48 21.27 23.11
N ALA A 67 24.18 21.55 23.26
CA ALA A 67 23.51 21.58 24.56
C ALA A 67 23.60 20.22 25.31
N ILE A 68 23.47 19.10 24.60
CA ILE A 68 23.58 17.75 25.20
C ILE A 68 25.02 17.44 25.62
N LEU A 69 26.02 17.84 24.82
CA LEU A 69 27.42 17.48 25.04
C LEU A 69 28.18 18.43 25.97
N ASP A 70 27.70 19.66 26.13
CA ASP A 70 28.36 20.69 26.96
C ASP A 70 27.77 20.82 28.36
N ASP A 71 26.56 20.28 28.59
CA ASP A 71 25.91 20.28 29.89
C ASP A 71 26.19 18.95 30.64
N PRO A 72 26.99 18.97 31.73
CA PRO A 72 27.28 17.78 32.52
C PRO A 72 26.06 17.23 33.28
N ASP A 73 25.01 18.04 33.46
CA ASP A 73 23.75 17.66 34.09
C ASP A 73 22.68 17.25 33.05
N ALA A 74 23.03 17.23 31.75
CA ALA A 74 22.13 16.76 30.72
C ALA A 74 21.68 15.31 30.99
N ASP A 75 20.44 15.01 30.62
CA ASP A 75 19.93 13.63 30.55
C ASP A 75 19.86 13.22 29.07
N PRO A 76 20.93 12.61 28.51
CA PRO A 76 20.94 12.10 27.14
C PRO A 76 19.73 11.22 26.79
N VAL A 77 19.25 10.43 27.76
CA VAL A 77 18.11 9.52 27.54
C VAL A 77 16.82 10.32 27.37
N ALA A 78 16.63 11.39 28.11
CA ALA A 78 15.48 12.28 27.93
C ALA A 78 15.48 12.97 26.55
N HIS A 79 16.65 13.40 26.05
CA HIS A 79 16.76 13.96 24.69
C HIS A 79 16.42 12.93 23.61
N LEU A 80 16.95 11.71 23.73
CA LEU A 80 16.64 10.61 22.81
C LEU A 80 15.16 10.24 22.81
N ARG A 81 14.49 10.23 23.98
CA ARG A 81 13.04 10.00 24.06
C ARG A 81 12.23 11.07 23.33
N ARG A 82 12.55 12.35 23.54
CA ARG A 82 11.87 13.45 22.84
C ARG A 82 12.03 13.35 21.32
N GLN A 83 13.24 13.02 20.85
CA GLN A 83 13.48 12.85 19.42
C GLN A 83 12.75 11.63 18.87
N HIS A 84 12.72 10.53 19.61
CA HIS A 84 11.94 9.35 19.25
C HIS A 84 10.45 9.70 19.08
N GLU A 85 9.85 10.42 20.04
CA GLU A 85 8.45 10.86 19.96
C GLU A 85 8.18 11.75 18.73
N LEU A 86 9.07 12.70 18.42
CA LEU A 86 8.97 13.56 17.23
C LEU A 86 9.04 12.74 15.94
N LEU A 87 9.97 11.79 15.85
CA LEU A 87 10.12 10.91 14.68
C LEU A 87 8.90 9.99 14.51
N THR A 88 8.42 9.38 15.59
CA THR A 88 7.21 8.52 15.54
C THR A 88 5.98 9.31 15.10
N GLY A 89 5.78 10.53 15.61
CA GLY A 89 4.69 11.39 15.18
C GLY A 89 4.79 11.77 13.69
N ARG A 90 6.00 12.00 13.18
CA ARG A 90 6.24 12.27 11.76
C ARG A 90 5.99 11.04 10.89
N ILE A 91 6.37 9.84 11.36
CA ILE A 91 6.09 8.58 10.67
C ILE A 91 4.58 8.39 10.55
N ALA A 92 3.83 8.51 11.66
CA ALA A 92 2.38 8.37 11.64
C ALA A 92 1.72 9.29 10.60
N ARG A 93 2.10 10.58 10.60
CA ARG A 93 1.59 11.54 9.61
C ARG A 93 1.96 11.19 8.17
N LEU A 94 3.18 10.71 7.93
CA LEU A 94 3.62 10.29 6.59
C LEU A 94 2.87 9.03 6.13
N THR A 95 2.58 8.10 7.04
CA THR A 95 1.75 6.93 6.76
C THR A 95 0.33 7.33 6.39
N GLU A 96 -0.33 8.19 7.17
CA GLU A 96 -1.67 8.72 6.84
C GLU A 96 -1.69 9.42 5.48
N MET A 97 -0.66 10.21 5.16
CA MET A 97 -0.54 10.87 3.86
C MET A 97 -0.34 9.87 2.72
N ALA A 98 0.45 8.82 2.93
CA ALA A 98 0.66 7.77 1.94
C ALA A 98 -0.64 7.02 1.66
N GLU A 99 -1.38 6.63 2.70
CA GLU A 99 -2.69 6.00 2.58
C GLU A 99 -3.66 6.91 1.81
N ALA A 100 -3.75 8.21 2.14
CA ALA A 100 -4.62 9.14 1.41
C ALA A 100 -4.24 9.27 -0.07
N VAL A 101 -2.95 9.22 -0.41
CA VAL A 101 -2.48 9.21 -1.80
C VAL A 101 -2.84 7.89 -2.49
N GLU A 102 -2.72 6.76 -1.81
CA GLU A 102 -3.16 5.44 -2.33
C GLU A 102 -4.66 5.47 -2.64
N HIS A 103 -5.51 5.91 -1.71
CA HIS A 103 -6.96 6.05 -1.94
C HIS A 103 -7.26 6.97 -3.12
N ALA A 104 -6.57 8.12 -3.22
CA ALA A 104 -6.76 9.06 -4.33
C ALA A 104 -6.29 8.47 -5.69
N MET A 105 -5.21 7.69 -5.70
CA MET A 105 -4.73 6.98 -6.88
C MET A 105 -5.69 5.87 -7.28
N GLU A 106 -6.25 5.12 -6.33
CA GLU A 106 -7.17 4.02 -6.51
C GLU A 106 -8.55 4.47 -7.00
N ALA A 107 -9.10 5.54 -6.41
CA ALA A 107 -10.33 6.19 -6.87
C ALA A 107 -10.23 6.65 -8.33
N ARG A 108 -9.05 7.10 -8.75
CA ARG A 108 -8.78 7.50 -10.15
C ARG A 108 -8.46 6.32 -11.06
N ARG A 109 -8.02 5.19 -10.50
CA ARG A 109 -7.64 3.98 -11.24
C ARG A 109 -8.84 3.19 -11.71
N MET A 110 -9.87 3.04 -10.88
CA MET A 110 -11.07 2.24 -11.20
C MET A 110 -12.01 2.90 -12.23
N GLY A 111 -11.73 4.13 -12.68
CA GLY A 111 -12.59 4.84 -13.64
C GLY A 111 -14.00 5.14 -13.11
N ILE A 112 -14.25 4.96 -11.81
CA ILE A 112 -15.55 5.19 -11.19
C ILE A 112 -15.68 6.70 -10.95
N ASN A 113 -16.27 7.41 -11.91
CA ASN A 113 -16.69 8.81 -11.77
C ASN A 113 -18.00 8.90 -10.96
N LEU A 114 -18.00 8.42 -9.72
CA LEU A 114 -19.14 8.56 -8.80
C LEU A 114 -18.72 9.41 -7.59
N THR A 115 -19.60 10.28 -7.12
CA THR A 115 -19.39 10.99 -5.84
C THR A 115 -19.45 10.02 -4.66
N PRO A 116 -18.93 10.38 -3.48
CA PRO A 116 -19.03 9.54 -2.28
C PRO A 116 -20.47 9.11 -1.95
N GLU A 117 -21.44 10.02 -2.12
CA GLU A 117 -22.87 9.72 -1.92
C GLU A 117 -23.38 8.70 -2.92
N GLU A 118 -23.00 8.83 -4.19
CA GLU A 118 -23.38 7.89 -5.25
C GLU A 118 -22.74 6.51 -5.05
N LYS A 119 -21.51 6.44 -4.51
CA LYS A 119 -20.89 5.16 -4.15
C LYS A 119 -21.66 4.46 -3.03
N PHE A 120 -22.08 5.19 -2.00
CA PHE A 120 -22.89 4.61 -0.93
C PHE A 120 -24.27 4.13 -1.43
N GLU A 121 -24.92 4.88 -2.33
CA GLU A 121 -26.18 4.44 -2.92
C GLU A 121 -26.04 3.19 -3.83
N VAL A 122 -24.94 3.09 -4.56
CA VAL A 122 -24.70 1.99 -5.52
C VAL A 122 -24.13 0.74 -4.85
N PHE A 123 -23.17 0.90 -3.95
CA PHE A 123 -22.42 -0.22 -3.38
C PHE A 123 -22.77 -0.49 -1.90
N GLY A 124 -23.54 0.39 -1.24
CA GLY A 124 -23.94 0.20 0.16
C GLY A 124 -22.73 0.18 1.09
N ASP A 125 -22.65 -0.85 1.93
CA ASP A 125 -21.50 -1.10 2.83
C ASP A 125 -20.33 -1.83 2.12
N PHE A 126 -20.52 -2.28 0.87
CA PHE A 126 -19.45 -2.91 0.10
C PHE A 126 -18.57 -1.82 -0.50
N ASP A 127 -17.29 -1.80 -0.14
CA ASP A 127 -16.33 -0.88 -0.72
C ASP A 127 -15.60 -1.53 -1.91
N PRO A 128 -15.93 -1.16 -3.17
CA PRO A 128 -15.19 -1.66 -4.33
C PRO A 128 -13.71 -1.21 -4.34
N GLU A 129 -13.31 -0.26 -3.49
CA GLU A 129 -11.93 0.23 -3.33
C GLU A 129 -11.05 -0.74 -2.52
N GLU A 130 -11.62 -1.50 -1.57
CA GLU A 130 -10.88 -2.48 -0.74
C GLU A 130 -10.18 -3.58 -1.59
N HIS A 131 -10.67 -3.80 -2.82
CA HIS A 131 -10.20 -4.85 -3.71
C HIS A 131 -9.38 -4.32 -4.90
N ALA A 132 -9.28 -3.00 -5.08
CA ALA A 132 -8.69 -2.37 -6.27
C ALA A 132 -7.16 -2.60 -6.38
N GLY A 133 -6.43 -2.38 -5.28
CA GLY A 133 -4.97 -2.51 -5.25
C GLY A 133 -4.49 -3.95 -5.46
N GLU A 134 -5.27 -4.94 -5.03
CA GLU A 134 -4.93 -6.35 -5.25
C GLU A 134 -5.25 -6.84 -6.67
N ALA A 135 -6.41 -6.42 -7.19
CA ALA A 135 -6.77 -6.74 -8.56
C ALA A 135 -5.73 -6.18 -9.54
N GLU A 136 -5.15 -5.02 -9.26
CA GLU A 136 -4.04 -4.51 -10.07
C GLU A 136 -2.74 -5.31 -9.91
N ARG A 137 -2.32 -5.65 -8.69
CA ARG A 137 -1.09 -6.44 -8.50
C ARG A 137 -1.17 -7.77 -9.25
N ARG A 138 -2.36 -8.38 -9.28
CA ARG A 138 -2.59 -9.68 -9.89
C ARG A 138 -2.89 -9.62 -11.38
N TRP A 139 -3.56 -8.57 -11.85
CA TRP A 139 -4.10 -8.50 -13.21
C TRP A 139 -3.71 -7.24 -13.98
N GLY A 140 -2.97 -6.31 -13.38
CA GLY A 140 -2.65 -4.98 -13.93
C GLY A 140 -1.91 -4.99 -15.27
N GLY A 141 -1.17 -6.05 -15.55
CA GLY A 141 -0.49 -6.27 -16.83
C GLY A 141 -1.37 -6.88 -17.93
N THR A 142 -2.61 -7.26 -17.64
CA THR A 142 -3.47 -8.01 -18.57
C THR A 142 -4.33 -7.10 -19.44
N ASP A 143 -4.73 -7.62 -20.60
CA ASP A 143 -5.66 -6.96 -21.50
C ASP A 143 -7.05 -6.80 -20.87
N ALA A 144 -7.48 -7.78 -20.07
CA ALA A 144 -8.72 -7.73 -19.30
C ALA A 144 -8.75 -6.54 -18.33
N TRP A 145 -7.65 -6.27 -17.63
CA TRP A 145 -7.54 -5.09 -16.76
C TRP A 145 -7.67 -3.78 -17.55
N ARG A 146 -6.96 -3.66 -18.68
CA ARG A 146 -7.04 -2.46 -19.53
C ARG A 146 -8.46 -2.24 -20.08
N GLN A 147 -9.14 -3.32 -20.49
CA GLN A 147 -10.53 -3.23 -20.93
C GLN A 147 -11.46 -2.82 -19.79
N SER A 148 -11.31 -3.41 -18.60
CA SER A 148 -12.08 -3.06 -17.41
C SER A 148 -11.99 -1.58 -17.10
N GLN A 149 -10.78 -1.03 -17.08
CA GLN A 149 -10.60 0.41 -16.81
C GLN A 149 -11.18 1.29 -17.92
N ALA A 150 -11.01 0.90 -19.19
CA ALA A 150 -11.57 1.65 -20.31
C ALA A 150 -13.11 1.66 -20.32
N ARG A 151 -13.75 0.54 -19.92
CA ARG A 151 -15.21 0.41 -19.86
C ARG A 151 -15.77 1.10 -18.62
N ALA A 152 -15.16 0.90 -17.44
CA ALA A 152 -15.57 1.53 -16.18
C ALA A 152 -15.50 3.06 -16.26
N ALA A 153 -14.44 3.62 -16.88
CA ALA A 153 -14.27 5.07 -17.08
C ALA A 153 -15.39 5.75 -17.89
N ARG A 154 -16.22 4.99 -18.60
CA ARG A 154 -17.32 5.51 -19.43
C ARG A 154 -18.69 5.34 -18.77
N ARG A 155 -18.77 4.67 -17.63
CA ARG A 155 -20.05 4.34 -16.98
C ARG A 155 -20.61 5.52 -16.20
N THR A 156 -21.91 5.67 -16.31
CA THR A 156 -22.71 6.60 -15.52
C THR A 156 -23.21 5.92 -14.24
N LYS A 157 -23.77 6.71 -13.31
CA LYS A 157 -24.49 6.18 -12.14
C LYS A 157 -25.59 5.19 -12.53
N GLU A 158 -26.35 5.50 -13.58
CA GLU A 158 -27.43 4.62 -14.07
C GLU A 158 -26.90 3.27 -14.54
N ASP A 159 -25.72 3.24 -15.19
CA ASP A 159 -25.08 1.99 -15.61
C ASP A 159 -24.68 1.15 -14.39
N TRP A 160 -24.15 1.78 -13.33
CA TRP A 160 -23.79 1.09 -12.10
C TRP A 160 -25.02 0.55 -11.35
N LEU A 161 -26.11 1.30 -11.30
CA LEU A 161 -27.39 0.83 -10.75
C LEU A 161 -27.93 -0.37 -11.55
N ARG A 162 -27.84 -0.34 -12.88
CA ARG A 162 -28.23 -1.48 -13.71
C ARG A 162 -27.39 -2.72 -13.44
N ILE A 163 -26.06 -2.58 -13.34
CA ILE A 163 -25.16 -3.69 -12.99
C ILE A 163 -25.55 -4.30 -11.65
N LYS A 164 -25.87 -3.47 -10.65
CA LYS A 164 -26.31 -3.91 -9.33
C LYS A 164 -27.62 -4.69 -9.42
N GLU A 165 -28.64 -4.15 -10.09
CA GLU A 165 -29.94 -4.82 -10.27
C GLU A 165 -29.80 -6.16 -11.01
N GLU A 166 -29.02 -6.21 -12.09
CA GLU A 166 -28.73 -7.44 -12.84
C GLU A 166 -28.02 -8.48 -11.97
N SER A 167 -27.06 -8.05 -11.15
CA SER A 167 -26.31 -8.93 -10.24
C SER A 167 -27.19 -9.47 -9.10
N GLU A 168 -28.04 -8.63 -8.50
CA GLU A 168 -28.98 -9.03 -7.45
C GLU A 168 -30.05 -9.99 -7.98
N ASP A 169 -30.56 -9.75 -9.18
CA ASP A 169 -31.49 -10.65 -9.87
C ASP A 169 -30.85 -12.01 -10.14
N TRP A 170 -29.64 -12.02 -10.68
CA TRP A 170 -28.89 -13.24 -10.94
C TRP A 170 -28.61 -14.02 -9.65
N ASN A 171 -28.15 -13.33 -8.59
CA ASN A 171 -27.88 -13.94 -7.29
C ASN A 171 -29.12 -14.62 -6.70
N ARG A 172 -30.28 -13.96 -6.77
CA ARG A 172 -31.56 -14.54 -6.33
C ARG A 172 -31.93 -15.79 -7.11
N ARG A 173 -31.85 -15.75 -8.45
CA ARG A 173 -32.15 -16.91 -9.30
C ARG A 173 -31.20 -18.08 -9.07
N TYR A 174 -29.93 -17.79 -8.81
CA TYR A 174 -28.94 -18.81 -8.50
C TYR A 174 -29.20 -19.45 -7.11
N ALA A 175 -29.57 -18.64 -6.12
CA ALA A 175 -30.00 -19.14 -4.82
C ALA A 175 -31.24 -20.04 -4.96
N GLU A 176 -32.27 -19.63 -5.71
CA GLU A 176 -33.46 -20.46 -5.96
C GLU A 176 -33.13 -21.82 -6.61
N LEU A 177 -32.19 -21.84 -7.56
CA LEU A 177 -31.70 -23.08 -8.18
C LEU A 177 -31.14 -24.04 -7.13
N MET A 178 -30.30 -23.53 -6.23
CA MET A 178 -29.71 -24.35 -5.19
C MET A 178 -30.74 -24.78 -4.12
N ASP A 179 -31.82 -24.02 -3.91
CA ASP A 179 -32.90 -24.39 -2.96
C ASP A 179 -33.75 -25.52 -3.51
N ALA A 180 -33.89 -25.58 -4.83
CA ALA A 180 -34.48 -26.72 -5.52
C ALA A 180 -33.59 -27.97 -5.51
N GLY A 181 -32.36 -27.88 -4.98
CA GLY A 181 -31.41 -29.00 -4.92
C GLY A 181 -30.87 -29.41 -6.29
N GLU A 182 -30.88 -28.49 -7.26
CA GLU A 182 -30.33 -28.75 -8.58
C GLU A 182 -28.80 -28.87 -8.53
N SER A 183 -28.25 -29.78 -9.32
CA SER A 183 -26.80 -30.01 -9.38
C SER A 183 -26.07 -28.89 -10.11
N ALA A 184 -24.82 -28.62 -9.71
CA ALA A 184 -23.95 -27.65 -10.36
C ALA A 184 -23.65 -27.99 -11.83
N ASP A 185 -23.64 -29.29 -12.18
CA ASP A 185 -23.55 -29.77 -13.56
C ASP A 185 -24.92 -29.89 -14.24
N GLY A 186 -25.99 -29.33 -13.70
CA GLY A 186 -27.31 -29.30 -14.34
C GLY A 186 -27.37 -28.37 -15.56
N GLU A 187 -28.43 -28.48 -16.37
CA GLU A 187 -28.66 -27.58 -17.50
C GLU A 187 -28.91 -26.13 -17.03
N ARG A 188 -29.75 -25.96 -15.99
CA ARG A 188 -30.08 -24.65 -15.43
C ARG A 188 -28.85 -23.98 -14.79
N ALA A 189 -28.01 -24.75 -14.10
CA ALA A 189 -26.79 -24.25 -13.47
C ALA A 189 -25.78 -23.76 -14.50
N ALA A 190 -25.59 -24.51 -15.60
CA ALA A 190 -24.72 -24.05 -16.69
C ALA A 190 -25.29 -22.86 -17.45
N ALA A 191 -26.61 -22.78 -17.64
CA ALA A 191 -27.24 -21.61 -18.24
C ALA A 191 -26.98 -20.34 -17.40
N LEU A 192 -27.13 -20.42 -16.08
CA LEU A 192 -26.83 -19.30 -15.18
C LEU A 192 -25.33 -19.00 -15.11
N ALA A 193 -24.45 -20.01 -15.18
CA ALA A 193 -23.01 -19.80 -15.28
C ALA A 193 -22.63 -19.09 -16.59
N GLU A 194 -23.24 -19.46 -17.71
CA GLU A 194 -23.01 -18.76 -18.98
C GLU A 194 -23.54 -17.32 -18.94
N GLU A 195 -24.70 -17.10 -18.34
CA GLU A 195 -25.24 -15.76 -18.12
C GLU A 195 -24.30 -14.91 -17.27
N HIS A 196 -23.76 -15.47 -16.19
CA HIS A 196 -22.76 -14.81 -15.35
C HIS A 196 -21.50 -14.42 -16.15
N ARG A 197 -21.01 -15.32 -17.02
CA ARG A 197 -19.88 -15.03 -17.92
C ARG A 197 -20.20 -13.88 -18.87
N LEU A 198 -21.39 -13.91 -19.46
CA LEU A 198 -21.84 -12.88 -20.41
C LEU A 198 -22.08 -11.53 -19.73
N HIS A 199 -22.56 -11.52 -18.48
CA HIS A 199 -22.64 -10.32 -17.66
C HIS A 199 -21.24 -9.73 -17.42
N ILE A 200 -20.24 -10.57 -17.11
CA ILE A 200 -18.84 -10.12 -17.01
C ILE A 200 -18.33 -9.55 -18.34
N CYS A 201 -18.58 -10.26 -19.45
CA CYS A 201 -18.25 -9.83 -20.80
C CYS A 201 -18.91 -8.51 -21.20
N GLY A 202 -20.17 -8.30 -20.85
CA GLY A 202 -20.93 -7.11 -21.22
C GLY A 202 -20.40 -5.89 -20.48
N TRP A 203 -20.21 -6.03 -19.18
CA TRP A 203 -19.84 -4.91 -18.34
C TRP A 203 -18.32 -4.73 -18.29
N PHE A 204 -17.57 -5.69 -17.79
CA PHE A 204 -16.20 -5.46 -17.31
C PHE A 204 -15.13 -5.72 -18.37
N TYR A 205 -15.01 -6.94 -18.88
CA TYR A 205 -13.95 -7.31 -19.83
C TYR A 205 -14.28 -8.61 -20.53
N ASP A 206 -13.65 -8.85 -21.68
CA ASP A 206 -13.81 -10.12 -22.39
C ASP A 206 -13.34 -11.29 -21.52
N CYS A 207 -14.29 -12.16 -21.15
CA CYS A 207 -14.09 -13.30 -20.27
C CYS A 207 -14.21 -14.61 -21.06
N PRO A 208 -13.11 -15.13 -21.65
CA PRO A 208 -13.12 -16.47 -22.24
C PRO A 208 -13.37 -17.53 -21.16
N TYR A 209 -13.84 -18.72 -21.56
CA TYR A 209 -14.20 -19.79 -20.62
C TYR A 209 -13.06 -20.16 -19.65
N GLU A 210 -11.82 -20.22 -20.12
CA GLU A 210 -10.64 -20.49 -19.30
C GLU A 210 -10.46 -19.45 -18.18
N MET A 211 -10.70 -18.18 -18.50
CA MET A 211 -10.65 -17.09 -17.53
C MET A 211 -11.81 -17.18 -16.54
N HIS A 212 -13.00 -17.56 -17.02
CA HIS A 212 -14.15 -17.72 -16.15
C HIS A 212 -13.95 -18.84 -15.12
N VAL A 213 -13.34 -19.95 -15.53
CA VAL A 213 -12.94 -21.04 -14.62
C VAL A 213 -11.95 -20.53 -13.57
N ALA A 214 -10.91 -19.78 -13.99
CA ALA A 214 -9.95 -19.21 -13.06
C ALA A 214 -10.59 -18.24 -12.04
N LEU A 215 -11.63 -17.50 -12.44
CA LEU A 215 -12.43 -16.68 -11.53
C LEU A 215 -13.22 -17.54 -10.55
N GLY A 216 -13.85 -18.63 -11.01
CA GLY A 216 -14.54 -19.59 -10.15
C GLY A 216 -13.63 -20.17 -9.06
N ASP A 217 -12.40 -20.56 -9.42
CA ASP A 217 -11.41 -21.06 -8.46
C ASP A 217 -11.04 -19.99 -7.42
N MET A 218 -10.90 -18.74 -7.86
CA MET A 218 -10.62 -17.60 -6.99
C MET A 218 -11.76 -17.34 -5.99
N TYR A 219 -13.03 -17.46 -6.41
CA TYR A 219 -14.18 -17.23 -5.52
C TYR A 219 -14.21 -18.17 -4.31
N VAL A 220 -13.59 -19.35 -4.42
CA VAL A 220 -13.47 -20.32 -3.32
C VAL A 220 -12.13 -20.21 -2.59
N ALA A 221 -11.06 -19.86 -3.29
CA ALA A 221 -9.72 -19.80 -2.71
C ALA A 221 -9.49 -18.56 -1.82
N ASP A 222 -10.24 -17.48 -2.06
CA ASP A 222 -10.11 -16.23 -1.32
C ASP A 222 -11.33 -15.99 -0.40
N PRO A 223 -11.14 -16.00 0.93
CA PRO A 223 -12.22 -15.85 1.90
C PRO A 223 -13.08 -14.58 1.71
N ARG A 224 -12.51 -13.52 1.14
CA ARG A 224 -13.24 -12.26 0.91
C ARG A 224 -14.28 -12.42 -0.19
N PHE A 225 -13.89 -13.01 -1.32
CA PHE A 225 -14.81 -13.31 -2.41
C PHE A 225 -15.80 -14.41 -2.03
N THR A 226 -15.35 -15.41 -1.26
CA THR A 226 -16.23 -16.45 -0.71
C THR A 226 -17.35 -15.82 0.11
N ALA A 227 -17.03 -14.89 1.02
CA ALA A 227 -18.00 -14.25 1.90
C ALA A 227 -19.16 -13.57 1.14
N THR A 228 -18.89 -12.95 -0.03
CA THR A 228 -19.93 -12.32 -0.85
C THR A 228 -21.00 -13.31 -1.30
N TYR A 229 -20.60 -14.47 -1.82
CA TYR A 229 -21.54 -15.49 -2.29
C TYR A 229 -22.18 -16.26 -1.14
N GLU A 230 -21.42 -16.54 -0.07
CA GLU A 230 -21.94 -17.21 1.13
C GLU A 230 -23.00 -16.36 1.86
N ALA A 231 -22.89 -15.03 1.82
CA ALA A 231 -23.89 -14.11 2.36
C ALA A 231 -25.22 -14.15 1.60
N VAL A 232 -25.19 -14.43 0.29
CA VAL A 232 -26.40 -14.66 -0.51
C VAL A 232 -27.02 -16.00 -0.13
N ARG A 233 -26.22 -17.07 -0.16
CA ARG A 233 -26.65 -18.41 0.22
C ARG A 233 -25.44 -19.27 0.63
N PRO A 234 -25.50 -19.94 1.80
CA PRO A 234 -24.45 -20.87 2.19
C PRO A 234 -24.18 -21.96 1.14
N GLY A 235 -22.90 -22.16 0.81
CA GLY A 235 -22.40 -23.10 -0.20
C GLY A 235 -22.41 -22.58 -1.64
N MET A 236 -22.87 -21.35 -1.87
CA MET A 236 -23.01 -20.81 -3.22
C MET A 236 -21.69 -20.62 -3.95
N ALA A 237 -20.61 -20.23 -3.25
CA ALA A 237 -19.31 -20.03 -3.88
C ALA A 237 -18.79 -21.31 -4.55
N ALA A 238 -18.84 -22.43 -3.81
CA ALA A 238 -18.39 -23.73 -4.29
C ALA A 238 -19.28 -24.26 -5.43
N HIS A 239 -20.60 -24.12 -5.28
CA HIS A 239 -21.56 -24.56 -6.30
C HIS A 239 -21.40 -23.77 -7.60
N LEU A 240 -21.17 -22.46 -7.51
CA LEU A 240 -20.91 -21.60 -8.65
C LEU A 240 -19.62 -21.98 -9.38
N ARG A 241 -18.51 -22.18 -8.66
CA ARG A 241 -17.26 -22.67 -9.26
C ARG A 241 -17.51 -23.95 -10.07
N ASP A 242 -18.22 -24.91 -9.49
CA ASP A 242 -18.48 -26.20 -10.16
C ASP A 242 -19.36 -26.02 -11.41
N ALA A 243 -20.36 -25.14 -11.35
CA ALA A 243 -21.21 -24.82 -12.49
C ALA A 243 -20.44 -24.10 -13.62
N ILE A 244 -19.50 -23.22 -13.26
CA ILE A 244 -18.61 -22.54 -14.21
C ILE A 244 -17.73 -23.56 -14.93
N THR A 245 -17.08 -24.46 -14.18
CA THR A 245 -16.23 -25.51 -14.73
C THR A 245 -17.03 -26.45 -15.63
N ALA A 246 -18.23 -26.88 -15.20
CA ALA A 246 -19.11 -27.70 -16.00
C ALA A 246 -19.57 -27.00 -17.29
N ASN A 247 -19.89 -25.69 -17.23
CA ASN A 247 -20.24 -24.90 -18.41
C ASN A 247 -19.08 -24.79 -19.40
N ALA A 248 -17.86 -24.54 -18.93
CA ALA A 248 -16.68 -24.48 -19.79
C ALA A 248 -16.42 -25.81 -20.50
N LEU A 249 -16.49 -26.93 -19.78
CA LEU A 249 -16.30 -28.27 -20.34
C LEU A 249 -17.31 -28.65 -21.43
N ARG A 250 -18.51 -28.07 -21.41
CA ARG A 250 -19.55 -28.30 -22.45
C ARG A 250 -19.29 -27.58 -23.77
N ARG A 251 -18.31 -26.67 -23.79
CA ARG A 251 -18.01 -25.78 -24.92
C ARG A 251 -16.65 -26.04 -25.55
N LEU A 252 -15.90 -27.00 -24.99
CA LEU A 252 -14.68 -27.61 -25.54
C LEU A 252 -15.04 -28.84 -26.39
#